data_AF-A0A945CS69-F1
#
_entry.id   AF-A0A945CS69-F1
#
_cell.length_a   1.000
_cell.length_b   1.000
_cell.length_c   1.000
_cell.angle_alpha   90.00
_cell.angle_beta   90.00
_cell.angle_gamma   90.00
#
_symmetry.space_group_name_H-M   'P 1'
#
loop_
_entity.id
_entity.type
_entity.pdbx_description
1 polymer ?
#
loop_
_entity_poly.entity_id
_entity_poly.type
_entity_poly.pdbx_seq_one_letter_code
_entity_poly.pdbx_strand_id
1 'polypeptide(L)'
;MTGPIFRQRWLLFLVFLLPVLCSAQTVERFPKPDFQTDYIRPDLTTPFPRTEVQEIIDIVVLIGALSLASYFALRLRSRKAVFVLMLFSMAYFGFYREGCVCSVGAIQNVSYALFHPGYAIPVSVVLFFAVPLLFTLFFGRTFCAAVCPLGTIQDIVVIKPVKLPLWLSHCLSLLPYVYLGLAVLFATTGAGFIICQYDPFIGFYRFSASFHMVLLGLSFLVLGTVVARPYCRFLCPYGVLLDWMSRLSKTHATITPDLCSECRLCEDSCPF
;
A
#
# COMPACT_ATOMS: atom_id res chain seq x y z
N MET A 1 25.64 -21.17 4.61
CA MET A 1 25.60 -21.70 3.23
C MET A 1 24.68 -20.81 2.38
N THR A 2 25.24 -19.76 1.78
CA THR A 2 24.55 -18.82 0.89
C THR A 2 24.42 -19.44 -0.49
N GLY A 3 23.28 -20.09 -0.76
CA GLY A 3 23.06 -20.86 -1.99
C GLY A 3 22.96 -20.01 -3.27
N PRO A 4 23.06 -20.63 -4.45
CA PRO A 4 22.98 -19.99 -5.78
C PRO A 4 21.67 -19.21 -6.01
N ILE A 5 20.60 -19.56 -5.29
CA ILE A 5 19.29 -18.86 -5.30
C ILE A 5 19.41 -17.42 -4.78
N PHE A 6 20.31 -17.17 -3.81
CA PHE A 6 20.56 -15.83 -3.26
C PHE A 6 21.11 -14.89 -4.33
N ARG A 7 22.10 -15.36 -5.10
CA ARG A 7 22.72 -14.60 -6.20
C ARG A 7 21.74 -14.34 -7.34
N GLN A 8 20.89 -15.31 -7.67
CA GLN A 8 19.91 -15.19 -8.76
C GLN A 8 18.78 -14.20 -8.44
N ARG A 9 18.30 -14.16 -7.18
CA ARG A 9 17.29 -13.17 -6.74
C ARG A 9 17.87 -11.77 -6.55
N TRP A 10 19.12 -11.64 -6.10
CA TRP A 10 19.83 -10.36 -6.04
C TRP A 10 20.11 -9.78 -7.43
N LEU A 11 20.49 -10.62 -8.40
CA LEU A 11 20.64 -10.23 -9.79
C LEU A 11 19.32 -9.79 -10.40
N LEU A 12 18.21 -10.47 -10.11
CA LEU A 12 16.86 -10.03 -10.55
C LEU A 12 16.47 -8.69 -9.91
N PHE A 13 16.80 -8.46 -8.64
CA PHE A 13 16.55 -7.19 -7.95
C PHE A 13 17.40 -6.04 -8.53
N LEU A 14 18.68 -6.31 -8.86
CA LEU A 14 19.57 -5.36 -9.56
C LEU A 14 19.12 -5.07 -10.99
N VAL A 15 18.63 -6.08 -11.73
CA VAL A 15 18.06 -5.91 -13.07
C VAL A 15 16.76 -5.10 -13.03
N PHE A 16 15.99 -5.19 -11.94
CA PHE A 16 14.81 -4.34 -11.72
C PHE A 16 15.17 -2.88 -11.37
N LEU A 17 16.35 -2.66 -10.78
CA LEU A 17 16.90 -1.33 -10.42
C LEU A 17 17.51 -0.58 -11.62
N LEU A 18 18.05 -1.31 -12.60
CA LEU A 18 18.70 -0.76 -13.78
C LEU A 18 17.83 0.19 -14.64
N PRO A 19 16.54 -0.10 -14.93
CA PRO A 19 15.70 0.84 -15.67
C PRO A 19 15.31 2.08 -14.86
N VAL A 20 15.33 2.01 -13.51
CA VAL A 20 14.99 3.15 -12.63
C VAL A 20 16.11 4.19 -12.62
N LEU A 21 17.37 3.76 -12.72
CA LEU A 21 18.52 4.66 -12.79
C LEU A 21 18.71 5.28 -14.18
N CYS A 22 18.17 4.66 -15.23
CA CYS A 22 18.43 5.07 -16.62
C CYS A 22 17.37 6.01 -17.21
N SER A 23 16.18 6.12 -16.61
CA SER A 23 15.07 6.96 -17.12
C SER A 23 14.83 8.23 -16.30
N ALA A 24 15.88 8.85 -15.75
CA ALA A 24 15.82 10.23 -15.28
C ALA A 24 15.84 11.21 -16.48
N GLN A 25 14.95 11.04 -17.46
CA GLN A 25 14.61 12.12 -18.37
C GLN A 25 13.51 12.93 -17.71
N THR A 26 13.92 13.99 -17.02
CA THR A 26 13.04 15.09 -16.63
C THR A 26 12.52 15.76 -17.90
N VAL A 27 11.44 15.24 -18.47
CA VAL A 27 10.60 16.01 -19.38
C VAL A 27 9.97 17.10 -18.50
N GLU A 28 10.42 18.35 -18.66
CA GLU A 28 9.74 19.49 -18.03
C GLU A 28 8.30 19.51 -18.55
N ARG A 29 7.36 19.04 -17.73
CA ARG A 29 5.91 19.03 -18.04
C ARG A 29 5.37 20.44 -18.29
N PHE A 30 6.11 21.45 -17.85
CA PHE A 30 5.89 22.86 -18.11
C PHE A 30 7.24 23.50 -18.50
N PRO A 31 7.59 23.57 -19.80
CA PRO A 31 8.76 24.32 -20.20
C PRO A 31 8.60 25.77 -19.74
N LYS A 32 9.66 26.33 -19.15
CA LYS A 32 9.70 27.72 -18.69
C LYS A 32 9.29 28.64 -19.84
N PRO A 33 8.37 29.59 -19.64
CA PRO A 33 7.96 30.48 -20.71
C PRO A 33 9.17 31.31 -21.17
N ASP A 34 9.55 31.14 -22.43
CA ASP A 34 10.59 31.95 -23.04
C ASP A 34 9.98 33.31 -23.40
N PHE A 35 10.26 34.33 -22.58
CA PHE A 35 9.69 35.68 -22.70
C PHE A 35 10.15 36.44 -23.96
N GLN A 36 11.00 35.82 -24.79
CA GLN A 36 11.54 36.40 -26.03
C GLN A 36 10.73 36.01 -27.28
N THR A 37 9.79 35.06 -27.17
CA THR A 37 8.92 34.60 -28.26
C THR A 37 7.45 34.72 -27.87
N ASP A 38 6.53 34.80 -28.86
CA ASP A 38 5.09 34.64 -28.65
C ASP A 38 4.79 33.21 -28.16
N TYR A 39 5.00 32.98 -26.87
CA TYR A 39 4.85 31.69 -26.22
C TYR A 39 3.38 31.28 -26.19
N ILE A 40 3.01 30.39 -27.12
CA ILE A 40 1.70 29.74 -27.12
C ILE A 40 1.76 28.61 -26.10
N ARG A 41 0.99 28.75 -25.02
CA ARG A 41 0.83 27.68 -24.03
C ARG A 41 0.34 26.41 -24.73
N PRO A 42 1.03 25.26 -24.61
CA PRO A 42 0.51 24.01 -25.15
C PRO A 42 -0.81 23.67 -24.46
N ASP A 43 -1.79 23.24 -25.23
CA ASP A 43 -3.06 22.77 -24.69
C ASP A 43 -2.81 21.61 -23.73
N LEU A 44 -3.19 21.82 -22.46
CA LEU A 44 -3.04 20.82 -21.42
C LEU A 44 -4.05 19.72 -21.68
N THR A 45 -3.60 18.62 -22.27
CA THR A 45 -4.36 17.37 -22.31
C THR A 45 -4.41 16.80 -20.90
N THR A 46 -5.44 17.16 -20.15
CA THR A 46 -5.77 16.48 -18.90
C THR A 46 -6.23 15.07 -19.27
N PRO A 47 -5.63 14.00 -18.71
CA PRO A 47 -6.12 12.65 -18.96
C PRO A 47 -7.60 12.59 -18.55
N PHE A 48 -8.42 11.93 -19.36
CA PHE A 48 -9.85 11.80 -19.08
C PHE A 48 -10.04 11.19 -17.69
N PRO A 49 -10.94 11.76 -16.86
CA PRO A 49 -11.30 11.14 -15.59
C PRO A 49 -11.85 9.73 -15.86
N ARG A 50 -11.63 8.80 -14.93
CA ARG A 50 -12.22 7.47 -15.03
C ARG A 50 -13.73 7.60 -15.20
N THR A 51 -14.30 6.82 -16.10
CA THR A 51 -15.74 6.83 -16.30
C THR A 51 -16.44 6.29 -15.06
N GLU A 52 -17.66 6.72 -14.78
CA GLU A 52 -18.43 6.27 -13.62
C GLU A 52 -18.53 4.73 -13.55
N VAL A 53 -18.63 4.08 -14.71
CA VAL A 53 -18.64 2.62 -14.84
C VAL A 53 -17.34 1.98 -14.33
N GLN A 54 -16.19 2.58 -14.63
CA GLN A 54 -14.90 2.08 -14.15
C GLN A 54 -14.77 2.21 -12.63
N GLU A 55 -15.27 3.29 -12.05
CA GLU A 55 -15.28 3.45 -10.59
C GLU A 55 -16.14 2.39 -9.90
N ILE A 56 -17.31 2.08 -10.47
CA ILE A 56 -18.19 1.02 -9.96
C ILE A 56 -17.51 -0.35 -10.07
N ILE A 57 -16.86 -0.65 -11.20
CA ILE A 57 -16.11 -1.90 -11.39
C ILE A 57 -15.01 -2.01 -10.33
N ASP A 58 -14.25 -0.94 -10.08
CA ASP A 58 -13.20 -0.93 -9.07
C ASP A 58 -13.72 -1.26 -7.66
N ILE A 59 -14.88 -0.72 -7.29
CA ILE A 59 -15.53 -0.99 -6.00
C ILE A 59 -16.00 -2.46 -5.92
N VAL A 60 -16.63 -2.97 -6.98
CA VAL A 60 -17.09 -4.36 -7.05
C VAL A 60 -15.90 -5.32 -6.93
N VAL A 61 -14.80 -5.05 -7.65
CA VAL A 61 -13.57 -5.84 -7.55
C VAL A 61 -12.99 -5.76 -6.13
N LEU A 62 -13.04 -4.61 -5.46
CA LEU A 62 -12.56 -4.47 -4.08
C LEU A 62 -13.36 -5.35 -3.11
N ILE A 63 -14.69 -5.26 -3.17
CA ILE A 63 -15.59 -6.06 -2.30
C ILE A 63 -15.42 -7.55 -2.59
N GLY A 64 -15.36 -7.93 -3.87
CA GLY A 64 -15.12 -9.31 -4.30
C GLY A 64 -13.79 -9.84 -3.80
N ALA A 65 -12.70 -9.08 -3.97
CA ALA A 65 -11.38 -9.45 -3.49
C ALA A 65 -11.33 -9.58 -1.96
N LEU A 66 -11.97 -8.67 -1.20
CA LEU A 66 -12.04 -8.76 0.27
C LEU A 66 -12.84 -9.97 0.75
N SER A 67 -13.94 -10.29 0.05
CA SER A 67 -14.78 -11.46 0.34
C SER A 67 -14.02 -12.75 0.09
N LEU A 68 -13.35 -12.85 -1.06
CA LEU A 68 -12.48 -13.98 -1.40
C LEU A 68 -11.29 -14.09 -0.45
N ALA A 69 -10.66 -12.97 -0.08
CA ALA A 69 -9.56 -12.95 0.89
C ALA A 69 -10.00 -13.51 2.23
N SER A 70 -11.17 -13.08 2.72
CA SER A 70 -11.73 -13.54 3.99
C SER A 70 -12.11 -15.03 3.92
N TYR A 71 -12.71 -15.48 2.81
CA TYR A 71 -13.02 -16.89 2.57
C TYR A 71 -11.75 -17.76 2.49
N PHE A 72 -10.75 -17.35 1.73
CA PHE A 72 -9.49 -18.09 1.56
C PHE A 72 -8.65 -18.13 2.83
N ALA A 73 -8.63 -17.04 3.61
CA ALA A 73 -7.87 -16.96 4.85
C ALA A 73 -8.55 -17.72 6.00
N LEU A 74 -9.87 -17.57 6.17
CA LEU A 74 -10.56 -18.08 7.35
C LEU A 74 -11.16 -19.48 7.15
N ARG A 75 -11.75 -19.73 5.96
CA ARG A 75 -12.50 -20.97 5.69
C ARG A 75 -11.67 -22.00 4.93
N LEU A 76 -11.10 -21.63 3.78
CA LEU A 76 -10.27 -22.56 2.99
C LEU A 76 -8.87 -22.74 3.57
N ARG A 77 -8.38 -21.75 4.34
CA ARG A 77 -7.06 -21.72 4.99
C ARG A 77 -5.89 -22.07 4.05
N SER A 78 -5.99 -21.69 2.78
CA SER A 78 -5.01 -22.01 1.76
C SER A 78 -4.08 -20.83 1.48
N ARG A 79 -2.80 -20.99 1.87
CA ARG A 79 -1.74 -19.99 1.59
C ARG A 79 -1.58 -19.71 0.10
N LYS A 80 -1.74 -20.73 -0.75
CA LYS A 80 -1.62 -20.60 -2.21
C LYS A 80 -2.74 -19.71 -2.77
N ALA A 81 -3.98 -19.91 -2.31
CA ALA A 81 -5.12 -19.12 -2.78
C ALA A 81 -5.00 -17.64 -2.37
N VAL A 82 -4.57 -17.38 -1.12
CA VAL A 82 -4.29 -16.02 -0.64
C VAL A 82 -3.18 -15.38 -1.47
N PHE A 83 -2.09 -16.09 -1.75
CA PHE A 83 -0.97 -15.56 -2.54
C PHE A 83 -1.38 -15.24 -3.98
N VAL A 84 -2.16 -16.10 -4.64
CA VAL A 84 -2.68 -15.83 -6.00
C VAL A 84 -3.58 -14.60 -6.01
N LEU A 85 -4.48 -14.47 -5.04
CA LEU A 85 -5.34 -13.30 -4.89
C LEU A 85 -4.53 -12.02 -4.65
N MET A 86 -3.43 -12.14 -3.89
CA MET A 86 -2.50 -11.05 -3.63
C MET A 86 -1.82 -10.55 -4.91
N LEU A 87 -1.37 -11.46 -5.77
CA LEU A 87 -0.83 -11.12 -7.09
C LEU A 87 -1.88 -10.50 -8.03
N PHE A 88 -3.12 -11.00 -8.01
CA PHE A 88 -4.22 -10.41 -8.77
C PHE A 88 -4.50 -8.98 -8.32
N SER A 89 -4.62 -8.76 -7.00
CA SER A 89 -4.87 -7.43 -6.42
C SER A 89 -3.74 -6.47 -6.73
N MET A 90 -2.51 -6.98 -6.81
CA MET A 90 -1.36 -6.20 -7.23
C MET A 90 -1.44 -5.74 -8.68
N ALA A 91 -1.75 -6.66 -9.60
CA ALA A 91 -1.91 -6.32 -11.01
C ALA A 91 -3.07 -5.33 -11.22
N TYR A 92 -4.20 -5.54 -10.54
CA TYR A 92 -5.41 -4.73 -10.70
C TYR A 92 -5.30 -3.37 -9.98
N PHE A 93 -5.15 -3.34 -8.66
CA PHE A 93 -5.15 -2.09 -7.89
C PHE A 93 -3.81 -1.34 -7.95
N GLY A 94 -2.71 -2.04 -8.20
CA GLY A 94 -1.41 -1.42 -8.41
C GLY A 94 -1.26 -0.89 -9.83
N PHE A 95 -1.04 -1.79 -10.79
CA PHE A 95 -0.65 -1.39 -12.15
C PHE A 95 -1.82 -0.91 -13.01
N TYR A 96 -2.95 -1.62 -13.05
CA TYR A 96 -4.09 -1.23 -13.89
C TYR A 96 -4.80 0.04 -13.38
N ARG A 97 -4.89 0.21 -12.06
CA ARG A 97 -5.48 1.40 -11.41
C ARG A 97 -4.47 2.48 -11.04
N GLU A 98 -3.19 2.28 -11.36
CA GLU A 98 -2.13 3.25 -11.06
C GLU A 98 -2.03 3.63 -9.56
N GLY A 99 -2.55 2.79 -8.66
CA GLY A 99 -2.56 3.01 -7.22
C GLY A 99 -3.57 4.04 -6.70
N CYS A 100 -4.34 4.73 -7.54
CA CYS A 100 -5.30 5.77 -7.13
C CYS A 100 -6.75 5.40 -7.46
N VAL A 101 -7.73 5.54 -6.58
CA VAL A 101 -7.70 6.02 -5.18
C VAL A 101 -7.22 4.92 -4.23
N CYS A 102 -6.21 5.21 -3.41
CA CYS A 102 -5.74 4.31 -2.36
C CYS A 102 -6.48 4.55 -1.03
N SER A 103 -6.71 3.48 -0.27
CA SER A 103 -7.33 3.56 1.07
C SER A 103 -6.50 4.38 2.07
N VAL A 104 -5.17 4.44 1.87
CA VAL A 104 -4.25 5.22 2.71
C VAL A 104 -4.44 6.72 2.50
N GLY A 105 -4.43 7.20 1.25
CA GLY A 105 -4.67 8.60 0.92
C GLY A 105 -6.11 9.04 1.14
N ALA A 106 -7.06 8.10 1.09
CA ALA A 106 -8.47 8.39 1.39
C ALA A 106 -8.70 8.88 2.83
N ILE A 107 -7.80 8.57 3.79
CA ILE A 107 -7.85 9.12 5.16
C ILE A 107 -7.88 10.64 5.14
N GLN A 108 -6.98 11.26 4.37
CA GLN A 108 -6.89 12.72 4.33
C GLN A 108 -8.06 13.33 3.55
N ASN A 109 -8.55 12.67 2.50
CA ASN A 109 -9.73 13.14 1.77
C ASN A 109 -10.98 13.16 2.67
N VAL A 110 -11.21 12.07 3.41
CA VAL A 110 -12.32 11.97 4.38
C VAL A 110 -12.13 12.98 5.51
N SER A 111 -10.91 13.12 6.04
CA SER A 111 -10.60 14.11 7.09
C SER A 111 -10.85 15.54 6.60
N TYR A 112 -10.45 15.89 5.38
CA TYR A 112 -10.68 17.22 4.83
C TYR A 112 -12.18 17.51 4.66
N ALA A 113 -12.94 16.55 4.11
CA ALA A 113 -14.38 16.66 3.92
C ALA A 113 -15.17 16.82 5.23
N LEU A 114 -14.74 16.15 6.30
CA LEU A 114 -15.38 16.26 7.61
C LEU A 114 -15.28 17.66 8.23
N PHE A 115 -14.21 18.40 7.93
CA PHE A 115 -13.96 19.73 8.48
C PHE A 115 -14.38 20.87 7.53
N HIS A 116 -14.64 20.57 6.27
CA HIS A 116 -15.08 21.54 5.25
C HIS A 116 -16.39 21.09 4.60
N PRO A 117 -17.56 21.51 5.13
CA PRO A 117 -18.87 21.04 4.65
C PRO A 117 -19.20 21.41 3.20
N GLY A 118 -18.42 22.31 2.58
CA GLY A 118 -18.52 22.65 1.15
C GLY A 118 -17.70 21.74 0.22
N TYR A 119 -16.93 20.79 0.74
CA TYR A 119 -16.10 19.89 -0.06
C TYR A 119 -16.81 18.57 -0.37
N ALA A 120 -17.22 18.38 -1.62
CA ALA A 120 -17.82 17.12 -2.08
C ALA A 120 -16.73 16.09 -2.40
N ILE A 121 -16.81 14.93 -1.76
CA ILE A 121 -15.93 13.78 -2.04
C ILE A 121 -16.63 12.75 -2.92
N PRO A 122 -15.94 12.17 -3.93
CA PRO A 122 -16.50 11.08 -4.72
C PRO A 122 -16.87 9.89 -3.82
N VAL A 123 -18.02 9.26 -4.12
CA VAL A 123 -18.50 8.09 -3.38
C VAL A 123 -17.48 6.95 -3.43
N SER A 124 -16.75 6.82 -4.54
CA SER A 124 -15.67 5.86 -4.68
C SER A 124 -14.58 6.04 -3.63
N VAL A 125 -14.16 7.27 -3.30
CA VAL A 125 -13.15 7.55 -2.25
C VAL A 125 -13.64 7.07 -0.88
N VAL A 126 -14.89 7.36 -0.55
CA VAL A 126 -15.51 6.94 0.72
C VAL A 126 -15.56 5.42 0.84
N LEU A 127 -15.97 4.74 -0.23
CA LEU A 127 -16.06 3.27 -0.24
C LEU A 127 -14.68 2.61 -0.17
N PHE A 128 -13.67 3.14 -0.88
CA PHE A 128 -12.29 2.65 -0.78
C PHE A 128 -11.69 2.82 0.62
N PHE A 129 -12.14 3.82 1.38
CA PHE A 129 -11.78 4.00 2.78
C PHE A 129 -12.56 3.08 3.74
N ALA A 130 -13.89 3.06 3.62
CA ALA A 130 -14.79 2.45 4.59
C ALA A 130 -14.90 0.93 4.43
N VAL A 131 -14.95 0.41 3.19
CA VAL A 131 -15.16 -1.03 2.94
C VAL A 131 -14.07 -1.88 3.59
N PRO A 132 -12.75 -1.58 3.45
CA PRO A 132 -11.75 -2.41 4.11
C PRO A 132 -11.75 -2.29 5.63
N LEU A 133 -12.17 -1.14 6.20
CA LEU A 133 -12.35 -0.97 7.65
C LEU A 133 -13.49 -1.87 8.15
N LEU A 134 -14.63 -1.87 7.45
CA LEU A 134 -15.78 -2.72 7.78
C LEU A 134 -15.40 -4.21 7.70
N PHE A 135 -14.74 -4.64 6.62
CA PHE A 135 -14.27 -6.02 6.52
C PHE A 135 -13.29 -6.37 7.64
N THR A 136 -12.43 -5.43 8.04
CA THR A 136 -11.46 -5.65 9.12
C THR A 136 -12.13 -5.80 10.48
N LEU A 137 -13.24 -5.09 10.70
CA LEU A 137 -14.06 -5.24 11.89
C LEU A 137 -14.64 -6.67 12.00
N PHE A 138 -15.03 -7.31 10.89
CA PHE A 138 -15.66 -8.65 10.95
C PHE A 138 -14.67 -9.82 10.82
N PHE A 139 -13.64 -9.66 9.99
CA PHE A 139 -12.77 -10.76 9.53
C PHE A 139 -11.27 -10.57 9.86
N GLY A 140 -10.92 -9.53 10.63
CA GLY A 140 -9.54 -9.16 10.91
C GLY A 140 -8.84 -8.54 9.69
N ARG A 141 -7.50 -8.37 9.75
CA ARG A 141 -6.72 -7.57 8.77
C ARG A 141 -6.51 -8.24 7.39
N THR A 142 -7.57 -8.78 6.79
CA THR A 142 -7.53 -9.47 5.48
C THR A 142 -7.16 -8.54 4.33
N PHE A 143 -7.51 -7.25 4.40
CA PHE A 143 -7.14 -6.25 3.40
C PHE A 143 -5.62 -6.15 3.21
N CYS A 144 -4.87 -5.89 4.29
CA CYS A 144 -3.42 -5.81 4.25
C CYS A 144 -2.78 -7.16 3.87
N ALA A 145 -3.43 -8.28 4.17
CA ALA A 145 -2.89 -9.61 3.92
C ALA A 145 -2.98 -10.01 2.44
N ALA A 146 -4.05 -9.65 1.72
CA ALA A 146 -4.34 -10.21 0.40
C ALA A 146 -4.77 -9.20 -0.68
N VAL A 147 -5.21 -7.99 -0.31
CA VAL A 147 -5.81 -7.04 -1.28
C VAL A 147 -4.95 -5.79 -1.46
N CYS A 148 -4.26 -5.36 -0.41
CA CYS A 148 -3.45 -4.15 -0.44
C CYS A 148 -2.22 -4.32 -1.35
N PRO A 149 -2.11 -3.56 -2.46
CA PRO A 149 -0.99 -3.69 -3.37
C PRO A 149 0.36 -3.38 -2.69
N LEU A 150 0.36 -2.46 -1.72
CA LEU A 150 1.56 -2.08 -0.96
C LEU A 150 2.11 -3.24 -0.13
N GLY A 151 1.20 -4.02 0.48
CA GLY A 151 1.56 -5.22 1.22
C GLY A 151 2.14 -6.27 0.30
N THR A 152 1.54 -6.45 -0.88
CA THR A 152 1.98 -7.45 -1.87
C THR A 152 3.41 -7.25 -2.31
N ILE A 153 3.80 -6.02 -2.71
CA ILE A 153 5.18 -5.77 -3.16
C ILE A 153 6.17 -6.07 -2.03
N GLN A 154 5.85 -5.66 -0.80
CA GLN A 154 6.72 -5.91 0.35
C GLN A 154 6.87 -7.41 0.63
N ASP A 155 5.80 -8.20 0.50
CA ASP A 155 5.87 -9.66 0.70
C ASP A 155 6.68 -10.38 -0.38
N ILE A 156 6.67 -9.89 -1.61
CA ILE A 156 7.42 -10.48 -2.72
C ILE A 156 8.93 -10.30 -2.53
N VAL A 157 9.35 -9.16 -1.97
CA VAL A 157 10.79 -8.83 -1.80
C VAL A 157 11.43 -9.45 -0.55
N VAL A 158 10.64 -10.00 0.38
CA VAL A 158 11.18 -10.64 1.59
C VAL A 158 12.01 -11.86 1.22
N ILE A 159 13.27 -11.88 1.64
CA ILE A 159 14.20 -13.01 1.42
C ILE A 159 14.42 -13.76 2.72
N LYS A 160 14.83 -13.06 3.78
CA LYS A 160 15.11 -13.65 5.08
C LYS A 160 14.64 -12.69 6.17
N PRO A 161 13.42 -12.90 6.71
CA PRO A 161 12.91 -12.01 7.74
C PRO A 161 13.73 -12.19 9.03
N VAL A 162 14.19 -11.06 9.58
CA VAL A 162 14.93 -11.00 10.83
C VAL A 162 13.99 -10.50 11.92
N LYS A 163 14.01 -11.15 13.09
CA LYS A 163 13.28 -10.67 14.27
C LYS A 163 13.98 -9.41 14.81
N LEU A 164 13.23 -8.32 14.90
CA LEU A 164 13.74 -7.06 15.46
C LEU A 164 13.72 -7.13 17.00
N PRO A 165 14.68 -6.48 17.69
CA PRO A 165 14.63 -6.40 19.14
C PRO A 165 13.38 -5.64 19.59
N LEU A 166 12.78 -6.09 20.70
CA LEU A 166 11.50 -5.58 21.22
C LEU A 166 11.49 -4.06 21.38
N TRP A 167 12.55 -3.48 21.97
CA TRP A 167 12.66 -2.03 22.19
C TRP A 167 12.56 -1.23 20.87
N LEU A 168 13.31 -1.63 19.84
CA LEU A 168 13.29 -0.95 18.54
C LEU A 168 11.91 -1.08 17.88
N SER A 169 11.31 -2.27 17.96
CA SER A 169 9.98 -2.51 17.39
C SER A 169 8.90 -1.65 18.05
N HIS A 170 8.99 -1.45 19.38
CA HIS A 170 8.06 -0.60 20.13
C HIS A 170 8.26 0.88 19.80
N CYS A 171 9.50 1.37 19.76
CA CYS A 171 9.77 2.77 19.41
C CYS A 171 9.28 3.11 17.99
N LEU A 172 9.58 2.27 17.01
CA LEU A 172 9.13 2.49 15.63
C LEU A 172 7.61 2.29 15.47
N SER A 173 6.94 1.53 16.34
CA SER A 173 5.48 1.37 16.31
C SER A 173 4.71 2.64 16.67
N LEU A 174 5.36 3.66 17.25
CA LEU A 174 4.75 4.96 17.50
C LEU A 174 4.66 5.82 16.24
N LEU A 175 5.55 5.61 15.28
CA LEU A 175 5.68 6.44 14.08
C LEU A 175 4.40 6.48 13.22
N PRO A 176 3.67 5.36 12.99
CA PRO A 176 2.37 5.39 12.30
C PRO A 176 1.33 6.28 12.98
N TYR A 177 1.31 6.35 14.32
CA TYR A 177 0.36 7.20 15.07
C TYR A 177 0.70 8.67 14.91
N VAL A 178 1.99 9.02 15.00
CA VAL A 178 2.46 10.39 14.77
C VAL A 178 2.16 10.80 13.33
N TYR A 179 2.43 9.92 12.36
CA TYR A 179 2.18 10.19 10.95
C TYR A 179 0.68 10.33 10.65
N LEU A 180 -0.19 9.50 11.26
CA LEU A 180 -1.64 9.66 11.16
C LEU A 180 -2.10 11.01 11.74
N GLY A 181 -1.61 11.39 12.92
CA GLY A 181 -1.95 12.67 13.55
C GLY A 181 -1.54 13.87 12.69
N LEU A 182 -0.32 13.86 12.16
CA LEU A 182 0.16 14.89 11.23
C LEU A 182 -0.65 14.90 9.93
N ALA A 183 -0.96 13.74 9.35
CA ALA A 183 -1.73 13.65 8.13
C ALA A 183 -3.14 14.25 8.28
N VAL A 184 -3.80 13.98 9.41
CA VAL A 184 -5.11 14.58 9.74
C VAL A 184 -4.96 16.09 9.94
N LEU A 185 -3.97 16.55 10.72
CA LEU A 185 -3.75 17.97 10.98
C LEU A 185 -3.48 18.78 9.71
N PHE A 186 -2.63 18.28 8.81
CA PHE A 186 -2.34 18.94 7.53
C PHE A 186 -3.54 18.93 6.58
N ALA A 187 -4.33 17.86 6.60
CA ALA A 187 -5.56 17.80 5.84
C ALA A 187 -6.55 18.85 6.37
N THR A 188 -6.87 18.87 7.66
CA THR A 188 -7.90 19.76 8.23
C THR A 188 -7.50 21.24 8.19
N THR A 189 -6.21 21.57 8.20
CA THR A 189 -5.73 22.95 8.04
C THR A 189 -5.65 23.41 6.58
N GLY A 190 -5.88 22.51 5.61
CA GLY A 190 -5.72 22.82 4.18
C GLY A 190 -4.26 22.98 3.74
N ALA A 191 -3.29 22.66 4.60
CA ALA A 191 -1.86 22.76 4.30
C ALA A 191 -1.37 21.74 3.27
N GLY A 192 -2.17 20.69 3.01
CA GLY A 192 -1.99 19.78 1.89
C GLY A 192 -2.05 18.30 2.27
N PHE A 193 -1.96 17.44 1.24
CA PHE A 193 -2.07 15.99 1.37
C PHE A 193 -0.69 15.32 1.48
N ILE A 194 -0.06 15.43 2.66
CA ILE A 194 1.25 14.81 2.96
C ILE A 194 1.33 13.34 2.55
N ILE A 195 0.29 12.53 2.79
CA ILE A 195 0.31 11.11 2.43
C ILE A 195 0.50 10.96 0.93
N CYS A 196 -0.31 11.64 0.12
CA CYS A 196 -0.23 11.55 -1.33
C CYS A 196 1.08 12.12 -1.90
N GLN A 197 1.70 13.09 -1.22
CA GLN A 197 2.95 13.70 -1.65
C GLN A 197 4.18 12.82 -1.36
N TYR A 198 4.16 12.06 -0.26
CA TYR A 198 5.27 11.19 0.14
C TYR A 198 4.99 9.70 -0.11
N ASP A 199 3.85 9.34 -0.71
CA ASP A 199 3.54 7.96 -1.06
C ASP A 199 4.50 7.46 -2.16
N PRO A 200 5.45 6.57 -1.83
CA PRO A 200 6.43 6.12 -2.80
C PRO A 200 5.84 5.19 -3.86
N PHE A 201 4.64 4.66 -3.63
CA PHE A 201 4.08 3.57 -4.40
C PHE A 201 3.23 4.06 -5.57
N ILE A 202 2.52 5.18 -5.42
CA ILE A 202 1.87 5.85 -6.56
C ILE A 202 2.92 6.18 -7.63
N GLY A 203 4.08 6.69 -7.20
CA GLY A 203 5.20 6.95 -8.10
C GLY A 203 5.69 5.69 -8.83
N PHE A 204 5.75 4.56 -8.12
CA PHE A 204 6.19 3.29 -8.70
C PHE A 204 5.20 2.71 -9.72
N TYR A 205 3.91 2.65 -9.41
CA TYR A 205 2.91 2.10 -10.35
C TYR A 205 2.70 2.96 -11.58
N ARG A 206 2.85 4.29 -11.44
CA ARG A 206 2.64 5.25 -12.53
C ARG A 206 3.89 5.52 -13.35
N PHE A 207 5.03 4.90 -13.01
CA PHE A 207 6.35 5.18 -13.56
C PHE A 207 6.68 6.69 -13.66
N SER A 208 6.06 7.51 -12.80
CA SER A 208 6.12 8.99 -12.82
C SER A 208 6.40 9.53 -11.42
N ALA A 209 7.39 8.92 -10.76
CA ALA A 209 7.79 9.26 -9.42
C ALA A 209 8.72 10.49 -9.39
N SER A 210 8.49 11.37 -8.42
CA SER A 210 9.51 12.36 -8.04
C SER A 210 10.70 11.68 -7.38
N PHE A 211 11.87 12.35 -7.36
CA PHE A 211 13.10 11.80 -6.77
C PHE A 211 12.89 11.30 -5.33
N HIS A 212 12.18 12.08 -4.50
CA HIS A 212 11.90 11.72 -3.11
C HIS A 212 11.01 10.47 -2.99
N MET A 213 10.01 10.31 -3.86
CA MET A 213 9.15 9.12 -3.89
C MET A 213 9.95 7.86 -4.26
N VAL A 214 10.83 7.95 -5.27
CA VAL A 214 11.69 6.82 -5.66
C VAL A 214 12.62 6.43 -4.52
N LEU A 215 13.28 7.42 -3.91
CA LEU A 215 14.24 7.17 -2.84
C LEU A 215 13.57 6.50 -1.63
N LEU A 216 12.42 7.01 -1.20
CA LEU A 216 11.65 6.42 -0.11
C LEU A 216 11.17 5.01 -0.48
N GLY A 217 10.62 4.80 -1.67
CA GLY A 217 10.14 3.50 -2.13
C GLY A 217 11.22 2.46 -2.15
N LEU A 218 12.35 2.78 -2.78
CA LEU A 218 13.50 1.91 -2.85
C LEU A 218 14.04 1.60 -1.45
N SER A 219 14.13 2.60 -0.57
CA SER A 219 14.58 2.38 0.81
C SER A 219 13.70 1.36 1.55
N PHE A 220 12.37 1.46 1.41
CA PHE A 220 11.44 0.50 2.02
C PHE A 220 11.49 -0.88 1.39
N LEU A 221 11.75 -0.99 0.08
CA LEU A 221 11.94 -2.27 -0.60
C LEU A 221 13.23 -2.96 -0.19
N VAL A 222 14.34 -2.21 -0.10
CA VAL A 222 15.63 -2.72 0.37
C VAL A 222 15.50 -3.18 1.83
N LEU A 223 14.92 -2.35 2.71
CA LEU A 223 14.63 -2.75 4.09
C LEU A 223 13.67 -3.95 4.14
N GLY A 224 12.73 -4.04 3.20
CA GLY A 224 11.76 -5.13 3.08
C GLY A 224 12.38 -6.50 2.81
N THR A 225 13.62 -6.56 2.33
CA THR A 225 14.32 -7.83 2.10
C THR A 225 14.65 -8.57 3.40
N VAL A 226 14.87 -7.80 4.48
CA VAL A 226 15.30 -8.29 5.82
C VAL A 226 14.24 -8.07 6.89
N VAL A 227 13.46 -6.99 6.83
CA VAL A 227 12.36 -6.72 7.75
C VAL A 227 11.06 -7.03 7.03
N ALA A 228 10.22 -7.90 7.60
CA ALA A 228 8.92 -8.20 7.00
C ALA A 228 8.00 -6.95 7.07
N ARG A 229 7.52 -6.50 5.90
CA ARG A 229 6.53 -5.42 5.74
C ARG A 229 6.87 -4.10 6.48
N PRO A 230 8.04 -3.48 6.24
CA PRO A 230 8.50 -2.32 7.02
C PRO A 230 7.59 -1.09 6.87
N TYR A 231 7.06 -0.81 5.68
CA TYR A 231 6.17 0.33 5.47
C TYR A 231 4.82 0.11 6.17
N CYS A 232 4.22 -1.07 5.99
CA CYS A 232 2.93 -1.38 6.61
C CYS A 232 3.01 -1.42 8.15
N ARG A 233 4.17 -1.80 8.71
CA ARG A 233 4.39 -1.89 10.17
C ARG A 233 4.75 -0.55 10.80
N PHE A 234 5.57 0.27 10.15
CA PHE A 234 6.20 1.44 10.79
C PHE A 234 5.84 2.79 10.18
N LEU A 235 5.20 2.85 9.00
CA LEU A 235 4.83 4.13 8.39
C LEU A 235 3.36 4.25 8.03
N CYS A 236 2.68 3.15 7.67
CA CYS A 236 1.32 3.20 7.14
C CYS A 236 0.29 3.70 8.17
N PRO A 237 -0.33 4.88 7.96
CA PRO A 237 -1.31 5.43 8.89
C PRO A 237 -2.64 4.66 8.84
N TYR A 238 -2.98 4.07 7.68
CA TYR A 238 -4.16 3.20 7.55
C TYR A 238 -4.03 1.92 8.37
N GLY A 239 -2.79 1.45 8.61
CA GLY A 239 -2.52 0.29 9.47
C GLY A 239 -2.97 0.51 10.92
N VAL A 240 -2.91 1.75 11.42
CA VAL A 240 -3.39 2.12 12.76
C VAL A 240 -4.91 1.96 12.88
N LEU A 241 -5.65 2.51 11.90
CA LEU A 241 -7.10 2.38 11.85
C LEU A 241 -7.54 0.92 11.74
N LEU A 242 -6.86 0.14 10.91
CA LEU A 242 -7.12 -1.29 10.78
C LEU A 242 -6.76 -2.08 12.05
N ASP A 243 -5.74 -1.68 12.82
CA ASP A 243 -5.46 -2.29 14.11
C ASP A 243 -6.61 -2.07 15.09
N TRP A 244 -7.08 -0.83 15.22
CA TRP A 244 -8.20 -0.50 16.10
C TRP A 244 -9.47 -1.29 15.74
N MET A 245 -9.81 -1.37 14.45
CA MET A 245 -10.95 -2.17 14.00
C MET A 245 -10.73 -3.67 14.22
N SER A 246 -9.50 -4.16 13.98
CA SER A 246 -9.20 -5.58 14.13
C SER A 246 -9.24 -6.05 15.59
N ARG A 247 -8.98 -5.18 16.57
CA ARG A 247 -9.09 -5.52 18.00
C ARG A 247 -10.53 -5.78 18.43
N LEU A 248 -11.49 -5.16 17.76
CA LEU A 248 -12.91 -5.37 17.97
C LEU A 248 -13.44 -6.59 17.18
N SER A 249 -12.60 -7.20 16.35
CA SER A 249 -13.00 -8.30 15.50
C SER A 249 -13.21 -9.59 16.27
N LYS A 250 -14.25 -10.33 15.90
CA LYS A 250 -14.57 -11.63 16.49
C LYS A 250 -13.85 -12.78 15.79
N THR A 251 -13.39 -12.57 14.56
CA THR A 251 -12.86 -13.64 13.71
C THR A 251 -11.41 -13.36 13.36
N HIS A 252 -10.50 -14.10 13.99
CA HIS A 252 -9.07 -14.06 13.68
C HIS A 252 -8.64 -15.38 13.06
N ALA A 253 -7.60 -15.33 12.21
CA ALA A 253 -6.95 -16.53 11.72
C ALA A 253 -6.33 -17.29 12.92
N THR A 254 -6.70 -18.56 13.07
CA THR A 254 -6.14 -19.47 14.06
C THR A 254 -5.34 -20.57 13.37
N ILE A 255 -4.43 -21.20 14.11
CA ILE A 255 -3.66 -22.35 13.62
C ILE A 255 -4.64 -23.46 13.19
N THR A 256 -4.38 -24.09 12.05
CA THR A 256 -5.21 -25.19 11.49
C THR A 256 -5.22 -26.39 12.46
N PRO A 257 -6.33 -26.65 13.19
CA PRO A 257 -6.35 -27.62 14.26
C PRO A 257 -6.28 -29.06 13.74
N ASP A 258 -6.74 -29.29 12.51
CA ASP A 258 -6.79 -30.58 11.82
C ASP A 258 -5.42 -31.04 11.28
N LEU A 259 -4.50 -30.10 11.04
CA LEU A 259 -3.19 -30.33 10.44
C LEU A 259 -2.01 -30.06 11.39
N CYS A 260 -2.28 -29.44 12.55
CA CYS A 260 -1.22 -29.05 13.48
C CYS A 260 -0.78 -30.24 14.34
N SER A 261 0.50 -30.59 14.26
CA SER A 261 1.13 -31.63 15.11
C SER A 261 1.80 -31.05 16.37
N GLU A 262 1.47 -29.82 16.77
CA GLU A 262 2.02 -29.13 17.96
C GLU A 262 3.55 -29.00 18.01
N CYS A 263 4.22 -29.06 16.86
CA CYS A 263 5.69 -29.04 16.76
C CYS A 263 6.39 -27.71 17.12
N ARG A 264 5.64 -26.64 17.41
CA ARG A 264 6.11 -25.26 17.74
C ARG A 264 7.05 -24.57 16.73
N LEU A 265 7.35 -25.19 15.58
CA LEU A 265 8.17 -24.60 14.51
C LEU A 265 7.63 -23.24 14.01
N CYS A 266 6.32 -23.02 14.13
CA CYS A 266 5.67 -21.77 13.77
C CYS A 266 6.09 -20.59 14.67
N GLU A 267 6.39 -20.82 15.96
CA GLU A 267 6.82 -19.79 16.91
C GLU A 267 8.22 -19.26 16.54
N ASP A 268 9.13 -20.18 16.20
CA ASP A 268 10.47 -19.82 15.76
C ASP A 268 10.47 -19.14 14.39
N SER A 269 9.61 -19.62 13.49
CA SER A 269 9.52 -19.09 12.11
C SER A 269 8.74 -17.79 12.01
N CYS A 270 7.89 -17.44 12.99
CA CYS A 270 7.08 -16.23 12.95
C CYS A 270 7.98 -14.98 13.00
N PRO A 271 7.95 -14.11 11.98
CA PRO A 271 8.81 -12.92 11.93
C PRO A 271 8.25 -11.72 12.71
N PHE A 272 7.08 -11.88 13.35
CA PHE A 272 6.34 -10.82 14.02
C PHE A 272 6.43 -10.92 15.53
#